data_AF-A0A221NUF5-F1
#
_entry.id   AF-A0A221NUF5-F1
#
_cell.length_a   1.000
_cell.length_b   1.000
_cell.length_c   1.000
_cell.angle_alpha   90.00
_cell.angle_beta   90.00
_cell.angle_gamma   90.00
#
_symmetry.space_group_name_H-M   'P 1'
#
loop_
_entity.id
_entity.type
_entity.pdbx_description
1 polymer ?
#
loop_
_entity_poly.entity_id
_entity_poly.type
_entity_poly.pdbx_seq_one_letter_code
_entity_poly.pdbx_strand_id
1 'polypeptide(L)'
;MPPTPRLAYGYLRVLPGLGIDDVLRLHRDLVAFAEARGFVLADVFIEAQWQQLKAWHEVVVHCHTRNVRHVVMPSPEHLHTIPVLAELMKDDVEREIGGTLWLAASLETTAAPEQEARP
;
A
#
# COMPACT_ATOMS: atom_id res chain seq x y z
N MET A 1 -20.93 23.57 1.30
CA MET A 1 -20.38 22.49 0.46
C MET A 1 -19.86 21.41 1.39
N PRO A 2 -20.15 20.11 1.15
CA PRO A 2 -19.45 19.06 1.88
C PRO A 2 -17.94 19.16 1.58
N PRO A 3 -17.06 18.79 2.52
CA PRO A 3 -15.63 18.73 2.26
C PRO A 3 -15.38 17.76 1.11
N THR A 4 -14.50 18.15 0.18
CA THR A 4 -14.08 17.28 -0.92
C THR A 4 -13.44 16.02 -0.33
N PRO A 5 -13.88 14.81 -0.73
CA PRO A 5 -13.31 13.59 -0.19
C PRO A 5 -11.81 13.53 -0.48
N ARG A 6 -11.03 13.16 0.52
CA ARG A 6 -9.58 13.00 0.37
C ARG A 6 -9.34 11.74 -0.45
N LEU A 7 -8.78 11.88 -1.64
CA LEU A 7 -8.50 10.74 -2.49
C LEU A 7 -7.19 10.08 -2.06
N ALA A 8 -7.16 8.75 -2.21
CA ALA A 8 -5.95 7.96 -2.16
C ALA A 8 -5.94 6.97 -3.34
N TYR A 9 -4.75 6.53 -3.74
CA TYR A 9 -4.60 5.37 -4.64
C TYR A 9 -4.11 4.16 -3.84
N GLY A 10 -4.49 2.96 -4.26
CA GLY A 10 -3.98 1.72 -3.72
C GLY A 10 -2.83 1.22 -4.59
N TYR A 11 -1.81 0.63 -3.99
CA TYR A 11 -0.77 -0.09 -4.71
C TYR A 11 -0.52 -1.45 -4.07
N LEU A 12 -0.47 -2.48 -4.91
CA LEU A 12 -0.19 -3.86 -4.52
C LEU A 12 0.75 -4.50 -5.54
N ARG A 13 1.87 -5.04 -5.10
CA ARG A 13 2.64 -6.01 -5.89
C ARG A 13 2.27 -7.43 -5.49
N VAL A 14 1.98 -8.29 -6.46
CA VAL A 14 1.78 -9.71 -6.19
C VAL A 14 3.14 -10.35 -5.91
N LEU A 15 3.37 -10.72 -4.65
CA LEU A 15 4.59 -11.40 -4.20
C LEU A 15 4.53 -12.90 -4.54
N PRO A 16 5.69 -13.58 -4.68
CA PRO A 16 5.73 -15.02 -4.84
C PRO A 16 4.93 -15.73 -3.73
N GLY A 17 4.01 -16.61 -4.11
CA GLY A 17 3.15 -17.35 -3.18
C GLY A 17 1.80 -16.69 -2.87
N LEU A 18 1.55 -15.45 -3.30
CA LEU A 18 0.21 -14.85 -3.19
C LEU A 18 -0.71 -15.38 -4.29
N GLY A 19 -1.79 -16.04 -3.88
CA GLY A 19 -2.87 -16.45 -4.77
C GLY A 19 -3.86 -15.31 -5.03
N ILE A 20 -4.83 -15.56 -5.91
CA ILE A 20 -5.89 -14.59 -6.22
C ILE A 20 -6.72 -14.22 -4.97
N ASP A 21 -6.95 -15.17 -4.07
CA ASP A 21 -7.69 -14.92 -2.83
C ASP A 21 -6.93 -14.00 -1.87
N ASP A 22 -5.59 -14.11 -1.83
CA ASP A 22 -4.75 -13.19 -1.07
C ASP A 22 -4.79 -11.78 -1.65
N VAL A 23 -4.72 -11.65 -2.98
CA VAL A 23 -4.83 -10.38 -3.67
C VAL A 23 -6.18 -9.71 -3.37
N LEU A 24 -7.27 -10.47 -3.41
CA LEU A 24 -8.61 -9.98 -3.07
C LEU A 24 -8.73 -9.58 -1.59
N ARG A 25 -8.10 -10.33 -0.67
CA ARG A 25 -8.02 -9.97 0.74
C ARG A 25 -7.28 -8.65 0.93
N LEU A 26 -6.06 -8.54 0.39
CA LEU A 26 -5.24 -7.34 0.49
C LEU A 26 -5.95 -6.12 -0.11
N HIS A 27 -6.63 -6.28 -1.25
CA HIS A 27 -7.46 -5.20 -1.81
C HIS A 27 -8.53 -4.72 -0.84
N ARG A 28 -9.25 -5.63 -0.16
CA ARG A 28 -10.24 -5.25 0.87
C ARG A 28 -9.59 -4.55 2.05
N ASP A 29 -8.40 -4.99 2.46
CA ASP A 29 -7.68 -4.37 3.57
C ASP A 29 -7.25 -2.93 3.24
N LEU A 30 -6.83 -2.66 2.00
CA LEU A 30 -6.54 -1.30 1.53
C LEU A 30 -7.80 -0.41 1.59
N VAL A 31 -8.95 -0.93 1.16
CA VAL A 31 -10.24 -0.22 1.20
C VAL A 31 -10.63 0.10 2.64
N ALA A 32 -10.64 -0.91 3.51
CA ALA A 32 -10.99 -0.72 4.92
C ALA A 32 -10.05 0.28 5.62
N PHE A 33 -8.75 0.20 5.35
CA PHE A 33 -7.77 1.13 5.88
C PHE A 33 -8.03 2.58 5.42
N ALA A 34 -8.33 2.76 4.13
CA ALA A 34 -8.59 4.06 3.54
C ALA A 34 -9.86 4.69 4.14
N GLU A 35 -10.95 3.93 4.20
CA GLU A 35 -12.22 4.37 4.77
C GLU A 35 -12.07 4.77 6.24
N ALA A 36 -11.37 3.96 7.04
CA ALA A 36 -11.12 4.25 8.45
C ALA A 36 -10.34 5.56 8.69
N ARG A 37 -9.63 6.07 7.67
CA ARG A 37 -8.86 7.32 7.70
C ARG A 37 -9.52 8.47 6.94
N GLY A 38 -10.75 8.29 6.48
CA GLY A 38 -11.51 9.29 5.74
C GLY A 38 -11.01 9.50 4.31
N PHE A 39 -10.32 8.51 3.75
CA PHE A 39 -9.96 8.48 2.34
C PHE A 39 -11.02 7.76 1.51
N VAL A 40 -11.12 8.15 0.25
CA VAL A 40 -11.76 7.36 -0.80
C VAL A 40 -10.67 6.81 -1.69
N LEU A 41 -10.57 5.49 -1.81
CA LEU A 41 -9.68 4.86 -2.79
C LEU A 41 -10.23 5.09 -4.19
N ALA A 42 -9.51 5.87 -4.99
CA ALA A 42 -9.90 6.20 -6.34
C ALA A 42 -9.63 5.06 -7.32
N ASP A 43 -8.56 4.31 -7.11
CA ASP A 43 -8.18 3.12 -7.87
C ASP A 43 -7.16 2.28 -7.09
N VAL A 44 -6.97 1.01 -7.46
CA VAL A 44 -5.95 0.11 -6.90
C VAL A 44 -5.12 -0.48 -8.02
N PHE A 45 -3.84 -0.13 -8.05
CA PHE A 45 -2.89 -0.59 -9.05
C PHE A 45 -2.22 -1.88 -8.59
N ILE A 46 -2.36 -2.94 -9.40
CA ILE A 46 -1.85 -4.27 -9.10
C ILE A 46 -0.70 -4.62 -10.05
N GLU A 47 0.50 -4.77 -9.51
CA GLU A 47 1.70 -5.22 -10.23
C GLU A 47 1.82 -6.74 -10.15
N ALA A 48 1.56 -7.44 -11.24
CA ALA A 48 1.58 -8.91 -11.28
C ALA A 48 2.96 -9.51 -11.64
N GLN A 49 3.87 -8.72 -12.23
CA GLN A 49 5.15 -9.23 -12.72
C GLN A 49 6.33 -8.69 -11.90
N TRP A 50 7.11 -9.61 -11.33
CA TRP A 50 8.35 -9.27 -10.63
C TRP A 50 9.33 -8.63 -11.63
N GLN A 51 9.92 -7.48 -11.26
CA GLN A 51 10.83 -6.64 -12.08
C GLN A 51 10.20 -5.64 -13.05
N GLN A 52 8.88 -5.59 -13.19
CA GLN A 52 8.23 -4.44 -13.85
C GLN A 52 7.72 -3.49 -12.76
N LEU A 53 8.10 -2.22 -12.87
CA LEU A 53 7.60 -1.13 -12.01
C LEU A 53 6.53 -0.34 -12.77
N LYS A 54 5.73 -1.02 -13.61
CA LYS A 54 4.80 -0.34 -14.52
C LYS A 54 3.61 0.22 -13.77
N ALA A 55 2.94 -0.61 -12.98
CA ALA A 55 1.83 -0.18 -12.14
C ALA A 55 2.31 0.82 -11.07
N TRP A 56 3.54 0.67 -10.58
CA TRP A 56 4.15 1.64 -9.67
C TRP A 56 4.34 3.02 -10.31
N HIS A 57 4.93 3.06 -11.52
CA HIS A 57 5.10 4.30 -12.26
C HIS A 57 3.74 4.93 -12.61
N GLU A 58 2.74 4.11 -12.95
CA GLU A 58 1.38 4.57 -13.21
C GLU A 58 0.74 5.22 -11.98
N VAL A 59 0.94 4.68 -10.77
CA VAL A 59 0.48 5.31 -9.51
C VAL A 59 1.06 6.71 -9.38
N VAL A 60 2.37 6.86 -9.56
CA VAL A 60 3.06 8.16 -9.44
C VAL A 60 2.53 9.15 -10.48
N VAL A 61 2.39 8.74 -11.74
CA VAL A 61 1.81 9.56 -12.81
C VAL A 61 0.36 9.98 -12.48
N HIS A 62 -0.45 9.07 -11.95
CA HIS A 62 -1.83 9.38 -11.54
C HIS A 62 -1.88 10.32 -10.34
N CYS A 63 -0.98 10.17 -9.36
CA CYS A 63 -0.79 11.10 -8.26
C CYS A 63 -0.53 12.53 -8.75
N HIS A 64 0.38 12.70 -9.72
CA HIS A 64 0.68 14.01 -10.29
C HIS A 64 -0.50 14.60 -11.07
N THR A 65 -1.06 13.82 -11.99
CA THR A 65 -2.11 14.31 -12.91
C THR A 65 -3.41 14.65 -12.18
N ARG A 66 -3.75 13.91 -11.11
CA ARG A 66 -4.97 14.14 -10.33
C ARG A 66 -4.74 14.86 -9.00
N ASN A 67 -3.51 15.32 -8.75
CA ASN A 67 -3.09 15.97 -7.50
C ASN A 67 -3.45 15.14 -6.24
N VAL A 68 -3.32 13.82 -6.33
CA VAL A 68 -3.52 12.89 -5.21
C VAL A 68 -2.20 12.69 -4.49
N ARG A 69 -2.18 12.94 -3.18
CA ARG A 69 -0.95 12.91 -2.34
C ARG A 69 -0.90 11.73 -1.38
N HIS A 70 -1.78 10.75 -1.55
CA HIS A 70 -1.91 9.62 -0.64
C HIS A 70 -1.94 8.33 -1.43
N VAL A 71 -1.03 7.42 -1.09
CA VAL A 71 -0.99 6.07 -1.63
C VAL A 71 -1.07 5.09 -0.46
N VAL A 72 -1.92 4.08 -0.55
CA VAL A 72 -2.08 3.02 0.46
C VAL A 72 -1.52 1.74 -0.10
N MET A 73 -0.72 1.03 0.69
CA MET A 73 -0.16 -0.27 0.32
C MET A 73 -0.20 -1.22 1.51
N PRO A 74 -0.10 -2.55 1.34
CA PRO A 74 -0.19 -3.45 2.48
C PRO A 74 1.04 -3.34 3.39
N SER A 75 2.23 -3.57 2.85
CA SER A 75 3.49 -3.57 3.60
C SER A 75 4.66 -3.16 2.70
N PRO A 76 5.80 -2.71 3.26
CA PRO A 76 6.97 -2.30 2.47
C PRO A 76 7.50 -3.38 1.51
N GLU A 77 7.25 -4.66 1.80
CA GLU A 77 7.67 -5.79 0.96
C GLU A 77 7.09 -5.73 -0.47
N HIS A 78 5.96 -5.05 -0.64
CA HIS A 78 5.36 -4.82 -1.96
C HIS A 78 6.15 -3.79 -2.81
N LEU A 79 7.07 -3.02 -2.21
CA LEU A 79 8.06 -2.21 -2.94
C LEU A 79 9.30 -3.05 -3.27
N HIS A 80 9.88 -3.67 -2.25
CA HIS A 80 11.05 -4.52 -2.37
C HIS A 80 11.11 -5.53 -1.22
N THR A 81 11.59 -6.74 -1.49
CA THR A 81 11.81 -7.77 -0.46
C THR A 81 13.03 -7.51 0.44
N ILE A 82 13.81 -6.46 0.16
CA ILE A 82 14.99 -6.08 0.94
C ILE A 82 14.58 -4.84 1.74
N PRO A 83 14.49 -4.91 3.09
CA PRO A 83 13.89 -3.84 3.89
C PRO A 83 14.52 -2.46 3.67
N VAL A 84 15.85 -2.38 3.64
CA VAL A 84 16.54 -1.10 3.41
C VAL A 84 16.21 -0.49 2.03
N LEU A 85 16.02 -1.33 1.00
CA LEU A 85 15.63 -0.85 -0.32
C LEU A 85 14.16 -0.45 -0.36
N ALA A 86 13.29 -1.17 0.36
CA ALA A 86 11.88 -0.80 0.47
C ALA A 86 11.70 0.57 1.13
N GLU A 87 12.43 0.85 2.21
CA GLU A 87 12.40 2.16 2.87
C GLU A 87 12.94 3.27 1.97
N LEU A 88 14.07 3.05 1.28
CA LEU A 88 14.59 4.03 0.31
C LEU A 88 13.59 4.31 -0.81
N MET A 89 12.96 3.27 -1.36
CA MET A 89 11.93 3.41 -2.39
C MET A 89 10.69 4.14 -1.87
N LYS A 90 10.30 3.91 -0.62
CA LYS A 90 9.20 4.61 0.03
C LYS A 90 9.50 6.09 0.12
N ASP A 91 10.65 6.46 0.70
CA ASP A 91 11.05 7.86 0.89
C ASP A 91 11.17 8.60 -0.44
N ASP A 92 11.76 7.95 -1.45
CA ASP A 92 11.89 8.52 -2.79
C ASP A 92 10.53 8.84 -3.41
N VAL A 93 9.54 7.96 -3.24
CA VAL A 93 8.20 8.20 -3.78
C VAL A 93 7.38 9.16 -2.96
N GLU A 94 7.47 9.16 -1.64
CA GLU A 94 6.85 10.21 -0.82
C GLU A 94 7.32 11.60 -1.25
N ARG A 95 8.63 11.74 -1.53
CA ARG A 95 9.21 12.95 -2.08
C ARG A 95 8.69 13.25 -3.49
N GLU A 96 8.63 12.26 -4.37
CA GLU A 96 8.17 12.42 -5.76
C GLU A 96 6.71 12.86 -5.84
N ILE A 97 5.81 12.16 -5.14
CA ILE A 97 4.38 12.52 -5.10
C ILE A 97 4.10 13.71 -4.18
N GLY A 98 5.10 14.22 -3.45
CA GLY A 98 4.93 15.28 -2.44
C GLY A 98 3.86 14.93 -1.41
N GLY A 99 3.87 13.68 -0.92
CA GLY A 99 2.75 13.10 -0.20
C GLY A 99 3.16 11.98 0.76
N THR A 100 2.22 11.09 1.07
CA THR A 100 2.40 10.06 2.11
C THR A 100 2.04 8.70 1.56
N LEU A 101 2.91 7.73 1.84
CA LEU A 101 2.69 6.32 1.65
C LEU A 101 2.21 5.71 2.97
N TRP A 102 1.01 5.15 2.93
CA TRP A 102 0.34 4.58 4.08
C TRP A 102 0.41 3.06 4.04
N LEU A 103 0.72 2.44 5.18
CA LEU A 103 0.80 0.99 5.32
C LEU A 103 -0.47 0.44 5.98
N ALA A 104 -1.16 -0.47 5.29
CA ALA A 104 -2.39 -1.10 5.78
C ALA A 104 -2.12 -2.24 6.78
N ALA A 105 -0.98 -2.91 6.69
CA ALA A 105 -0.58 -4.02 7.58
C ALA A 105 -0.42 -3.60 9.05
N SER A 106 -0.47 -2.30 9.37
CA SER A 106 -0.52 -1.83 10.76
C SER A 106 -1.80 -2.23 11.53
N LEU A 107 -2.71 -3.02 10.93
CA LEU A 107 -3.83 -3.65 11.64
C LEU A 107 -3.52 -5.07 12.17
N GLU A 108 -2.34 -5.63 11.87
CA GLU A 108 -1.93 -6.96 12.39
C GLU A 108 -0.72 -6.94 13.34
N THR A 109 -0.10 -5.78 13.60
CA THR A 109 0.90 -5.67 14.71
C THR A 109 0.20 -5.47 16.05
N THR A 110 -0.62 -6.43 16.45
CA THR A 110 -0.90 -6.77 17.85
C THR A 110 -1.20 -8.27 17.91
N ALA A 111 -0.25 -9.09 17.46
CA ALA A 111 -0.08 -10.44 17.97
C ALA A 111 1.24 -10.43 18.75
N ALA A 112 1.12 -10.23 20.06
CA ALA A 112 2.21 -10.47 21.00
C ALA A 112 2.70 -11.92 20.85
N PRO A 113 3.99 -12.22 21.11
CA PRO A 113 4.41 -13.60 21.25
C PRO A 113 3.81 -14.16 22.55
N GLU A 114 2.69 -14.88 22.44
CA GLU A 114 2.15 -15.69 23.52
C GLU A 114 3.06 -16.90 23.73
N GLN A 115 3.86 -16.81 24.79
CA GLN A 115 4.08 -17.87 25.79
C GLN A 115 4.47 -19.26 25.25
N GLU A 116 5.76 -19.47 25.06
CA GLU A 116 6.34 -20.80 25.25
C GLU A 116 6.51 -21.05 26.76
N ALA A 117 5.41 -21.49 27.38
CA ALA A 117 5.39 -21.98 28.75
C ALA A 117 4.64 -23.32 28.81
N ARG A 118 5.38 -24.43 28.72
CA ARG A 118 5.25 -25.69 29.50
C ARG A 118 5.83 -26.90 28.74
N PRO A 119 6.21 -27.99 29.43
CA PRO A 119 5.87 -28.38 30.80
C PRO A 119 6.98 -28.25 31.84
#